data_AF-A0A2M7L267-F1
#
_entry.id   AF-A0A2M7L267-F1
#
_cell.length_a   1.000
_cell.length_b   1.000
_cell.length_c   1.000
_cell.angle_alpha   90.00
_cell.angle_beta   90.00
_cell.angle_gamma   90.00
#
_symmetry.space_group_name_H-M   'P 1'
#
loop_
_entity.id
_entity.type
_entity.pdbx_description
1 polymer ?
#
loop_
_entity_poly.entity_id
_entity_poly.type
_entity_poly.pdbx_seq_one_letter_code
_entity_poly.pdbx_strand_id
1 'polypeptide(L)' 'MRRLRNLGFAGPFAGTRHAFVVLDGCRLAIPSNAEYSVPQLRMLLREVEDSLGRQVSADEWSAL' A
#
# COMPACT_ATOMS: atom_id res chain seq x y z
N MET A 1 5.40 -3.26 4.70
CA MET A 1 4.74 -2.67 5.89
C MET A 1 5.41 -1.40 6.42
N ARG A 2 6.73 -1.34 6.64
CA ARG A 2 7.39 -0.11 7.17
C ARG A 2 7.17 1.13 6.29
N ARG A 3 7.32 0.98 4.96
CA ARG A 3 7.12 2.05 3.96
C ARG A 3 5.72 2.65 3.97
N LEU A 4 4.69 1.81 4.02
CA LEU A 4 3.28 2.24 4.07
C LEU A 4 3.00 3.06 5.33
N ARG A 5 3.56 2.69 6.48
CA ARG A 5 3.41 3.50 7.71
C ARG A 5 4.08 4.87 7.58
N ASN A 6 5.22 4.97 6.89
CA ASN A 6 5.87 6.26 6.63
C ASN A 6 5.05 7.15 5.68
N LEU A 7 4.22 6.56 4.81
CA LEU A 7 3.28 7.29 3.95
C LEU A 7 1.98 7.70 4.67
N GLY A 8 1.84 7.42 5.96
CA GLY A 8 0.64 7.76 6.74
C GLY A 8 -0.46 6.70 6.74
N PHE A 9 -0.22 5.52 6.16
CA PHE A 9 -1.19 4.42 6.24
C PHE A 9 -1.29 3.88 7.67
N ALA A 10 -2.51 3.84 8.20
CA ALA A 10 -2.87 3.20 9.46
C ALA A 10 -3.04 1.68 9.27
N GLY A 11 -2.52 0.89 10.22
CA GLY A 11 -2.58 -0.57 10.21
C GLY A 11 -1.21 -1.24 10.35
N PRO A 12 -1.06 -2.52 9.95
CA PRO A 12 -2.06 -3.35 9.28
C PRO A 12 -3.18 -3.80 10.23
N PHE A 13 -4.42 -3.73 9.74
CA PHE A 13 -5.58 -4.32 10.37
C PHE A 13 -5.77 -5.75 9.86
N ALA A 14 -6.02 -6.69 10.76
CA ALA A 14 -6.32 -8.07 10.40
C ALA A 14 -7.78 -8.19 9.96
N GLY A 15 -8.01 -8.48 8.68
CA GLY A 15 -9.32 -8.93 8.20
C GLY A 15 -9.48 -10.45 8.37
N THR A 16 -10.68 -10.96 8.09
CA THR A 16 -11.01 -12.40 8.15
C THR A 16 -10.25 -13.27 7.13
N ARG A 17 -9.74 -12.68 6.04
CA ARG A 17 -9.04 -13.42 4.97
C ARG A 17 -7.73 -12.76 4.51
N HIS A 18 -7.67 -11.43 4.54
CA HIS A 18 -6.48 -10.65 4.18
C HIS A 18 -6.29 -9.47 5.14
N ALA A 19 -5.03 -9.10 5.37
CA ALA A 19 -4.70 -7.88 6.08
C ALA A 19 -5.00 -6.66 5.18
N PHE A 20 -5.24 -5.51 5.79
CA PHE A 20 -5.48 -4.26 5.06
C PHE A 20 -4.89 -3.07 5.80
N VAL A 21 -4.63 -1.99 5.07
CA VAL A 21 -4.20 -0.70 5.61
C VAL A 21 -5.20 0.37 5.19
N VAL A 22 -5.27 1.47 5.94
CA VAL A 22 -6.20 2.57 5.68
C VAL A 22 -5.43 3.89 5.60
N LEU A 23 -5.70 4.70 4.59
CA LEU A 23 -5.18 6.07 4.46
C LEU A 23 -6.36 6.98 4.13
N ASP A 24 -6.63 7.96 4.99
CA ASP A 24 -7.67 9.00 4.77
C ASP A 24 -9.06 8.45 4.36
N GLY A 25 -9.44 7.28 4.88
CA GLY A 25 -10.71 6.60 4.56
C GLY A 25 -10.64 5.64 3.36
N CYS A 26 -9.57 5.66 2.56
CA CYS A 26 -9.29 4.65 1.55
C CYS A 26 -8.70 3.38 2.18
N ARG A 27 -9.30 2.22 1.88
CA ARG A 27 -8.87 0.91 2.39
C ARG A 27 -8.15 0.13 1.32
N LEU A 28 -6.87 -0.18 1.56
CA LEU A 28 -6.04 -0.95 0.65
C LEU A 28 -5.82 -2.36 1.21
N ALA A 29 -6.26 -3.38 0.46
CA ALA A 29 -6.03 -4.76 0.83
C ALA A 29 -4.55 -5.13 0.60
N ILE A 30 -3.92 -5.71 1.61
CA ILE A 30 -2.55 -6.21 1.52
C ILE A 30 -2.63 -7.70 1.13
N PRO A 31 -2.15 -8.08 -0.06
CA PRO A 31 -2.04 -9.48 -0.41
C PRO A 31 -1.14 -10.20 0.59
N SER A 32 -1.52 -11.42 1.00
CA SER A 32 -0.73 -12.22 1.94
C SER A 32 0.34 -13.07 1.25
N ASN A 33 0.47 -12.99 -0.08
CA ASN A 33 1.46 -13.73 -0.84
C ASN A 33 2.88 -13.18 -0.61
N ALA A 34 3.85 -14.08 -0.45
CA ALA A 34 5.26 -13.74 -0.30
C ALA A 34 5.88 -13.24 -1.62
N GLU A 35 5.36 -13.70 -2.77
CA GLU A 35 5.80 -13.31 -4.10
C GLU A 35 4.72 -12.51 -4.80
N TYR A 36 5.01 -11.24 -5.06
CA TYR A 36 4.12 -10.36 -5.81
C TYR A 36 4.51 -10.38 -7.28
N SER A 37 3.52 -10.57 -8.15
CA SER A 37 3.75 -10.33 -9.58
C SER A 37 3.94 -8.84 -9.83
N VAL A 38 4.87 -8.47 -10.71
CA VAL A 38 5.09 -7.09 -11.17
C VAL A 38 3.79 -6.34 -11.52
N PRO A 39 2.81 -6.92 -12.26
CA PRO A 39 1.54 -6.24 -12.50
C PRO A 39 0.73 -5.93 -11.23
N GLN A 40 0.75 -6.82 -10.24
CA GLN A 40 0.04 -6.61 -8.96
C GLN A 40 0.68 -5.49 -8.15
N LEU A 41 2.01 -5.40 -8.12
CA LEU A 41 2.71 -4.28 -7.47
C LEU A 41 2.37 -2.94 -8.12
N ARG A 42 2.32 -2.89 -9.46
CA ARG A 42 1.93 -1.66 -10.18
C ARG A 42 0.50 -1.24 -9.87
N MET A 43 -0.42 -2.20 -9.77
CA MET A 43 -1.81 -1.92 -9.41
C MET A 43 -1.93 -1.37 -7.98
N LEU A 44 -1.24 -1.99 -7.02
CA LEU A 44 -1.21 -1.50 -5.63
C LEU A 44 -0.60 -0.11 -5.52
N LEU A 45 0.50 0.15 -6.22
CA LEU A 45 1.13 1.47 -6.24
C LEU A 45 0.17 2.53 -6.79
N ARG A 46 -0.55 2.24 -7.89
CA ARG A 46 -1.56 3.16 -8.43
C ARG A 46 -2.68 3.47 -7.44
N GLU A 47 -3.19 2.48 -6.73
CA GLU A 47 -4.21 2.73 -5.70
C GLU A 47 -3.68 3.54 -4.51
N VAL A 48 -2.40 3.34 -4.16
CA VAL A 48 -1.70 4.17 -3.16
C VAL A 48 -1.56 5.61 -3.65
N GLU A 49 -1.15 5.82 -4.91
CA GLU A 49 -1.02 7.15 -5.53
C GLU A 49 -2.37 7.87 -5.60
N ASP A 50 -3.43 7.15 -5.98
CA ASP A 50 -4.81 7.66 -6.02
C ASP A 50 -5.30 8.04 -4.62
N SER A 51 -5.08 7.16 -3.62
CA SER A 51 -5.43 7.43 -2.22
C SER A 51 -4.65 8.61 -1.62
N LEU A 52 -3.39 8.79 -2.04
CA LEU A 52 -2.56 9.92 -1.61
C LEU A 52 -2.89 11.22 -2.37
N GLY A 53 -3.64 11.14 -3.47
CA GLY A 53 -3.87 12.26 -4.39
C GLY A 53 -2.58 12.80 -5.03
N ARG A 54 -1.48 12.03 -4.99
CA ARG A 54 -0.19 12.40 -5.57
C ARG A 54 0.55 11.16 -6.06
N GLN A 55 1.39 11.34 -7.07
CA GLN A 55 2.28 10.28 -7.52
C GLN A 55 3.44 10.08 -6.54
N VAL A 56 3.75 8.82 -6.26
CA VAL A 56 4.90 8.42 -5.45
C VAL A 56 5.96 7.90 -6.41
N SER A 57 7.04 8.68 -6.57
CA SER A 57 8.17 8.26 -7.40
C SER A 57 8.82 7.01 -6.82
N ALA A 58 9.42 6.19 -7.69
CA ALA A 58 10.15 4.99 -7.27
C ALA A 58 11.30 5.32 -6.31
N ASP A 59 11.94 6.48 -6.48
CA ASP A 59 13.00 6.97 -5.60
C ASP A 59 12.46 7.31 -4.20
N GLU A 60 11.35 8.06 -4.12
CA GLU A 60 10.65 8.35 -2.86
C GLU A 60 10.23 7.05 -2.16
N TRP A 61 9.65 6.09 -2.91
CA TRP A 61 9.30 4.77 -2.39
C TRP A 61 10.51 3.98 -1.88
N SER A 62 11.67 4.12 -2.52
CA SER A 62 12.90 3.46 -2.11
C SER A 62 13.53 4.11 -0.88
N ALA A 63 13.31 5.41 -0.67
CA ALA A 63 13.81 6.18 0.48
C ALA A 63 12.95 6.02 1.74
N LEU A 64 11.73 5.45 1.62
CA LEU A 64 10.78 5.19 2.71
C LEU A 64 11.02 3.90 3.50
#